data_AF-A0A3D2WI54-F1
#
_entry.id   AF-A0A3D2WI54-F1
#
_cell.length_a   1.000
_cell.length_b   1.000
_cell.length_c   1.000
_cell.angle_alpha   90.00
_cell.angle_beta   90.00
_cell.angle_gamma   90.00
#
_symmetry.space_group_name_H-M   'P 1'
#
loop_
_entity.id
_entity.type
_entity.pdbx_description
1 polymer ?
#
loop_
_entity_poly.entity_id
_entity_poly.type
_entity_poly.pdbx_seq_one_letter_code
_entity_poly.pdbx_strand_id
1 'polypeptide(L)'
;MLKYKMVTFLAYSLVVFGSSNLMAQTPLNSTEIRIPVEAELQRLLLAADKFLSSEDFATSQSYLDRAESINIELPANYYYFKASIETHHNNWSQARFNYEEYILRSTPEDKYYVKSLEMITQIENRIALTPISETEQETETAPAPEITWDSVNSVNAQDEYIDKISKLYLTDAPSDALVNHINTLLSSTPYNAAAAVVPSSTRIQTSISLEGTDKIRVQKTMTQDGDTQITAFSTSVYGLSREFVTRCEAVESKCTVKHKDSLSTWFEIGNDEAAALEISEALSALIYTLQKNNRA
;
A
#
# COMPACT_ATOMS: atom_id res chain seq x y z
N MET A 1 -25.56 -66.97 -49.16
CA MET A 1 -26.37 -68.18 -48.89
C MET A 1 -26.94 -68.05 -47.49
N LEU A 2 -28.10 -67.43 -47.33
CA LEU A 2 -29.44 -68.02 -47.27
C LEU A 2 -29.70 -68.89 -46.01
N LYS A 3 -30.62 -68.36 -45.18
CA LYS A 3 -31.55 -69.01 -44.24
C LYS A 3 -30.98 -69.51 -42.92
N TYR A 4 -31.59 -69.09 -41.80
CA TYR A 4 -32.45 -69.91 -40.94
C TYR A 4 -33.22 -68.93 -40.02
N LYS A 5 -34.51 -68.69 -40.29
CA LYS A 5 -35.72 -69.40 -39.80
C LYS A 5 -36.16 -68.95 -38.40
N MET A 6 -37.22 -68.16 -38.45
CA MET A 6 -38.18 -67.75 -37.44
C MET A 6 -38.70 -68.93 -36.60
N VAL A 7 -38.78 -68.77 -35.28
CA VAL A 7 -39.72 -69.52 -34.43
C VAL A 7 -40.39 -68.52 -33.50
N THR A 8 -41.69 -68.36 -33.73
CA THR A 8 -42.62 -67.58 -32.92
C THR A 8 -43.13 -68.46 -31.78
N PHE A 9 -43.04 -68.00 -30.53
CA PHE A 9 -43.82 -68.55 -29.43
C PHE A 9 -44.63 -67.41 -28.79
N LEU A 10 -45.94 -67.58 -28.84
CA LEU A 10 -46.96 -66.76 -28.20
C LEU A 10 -47.31 -67.46 -26.89
N ALA A 11 -47.16 -66.80 -25.74
CA ALA A 11 -47.90 -67.17 -24.52
C ALA A 11 -47.79 -66.11 -23.41
N TYR A 12 -48.97 -65.63 -23.03
CA TYR A 12 -49.41 -65.25 -21.69
C TYR A 12 -48.87 -63.98 -21.01
N SER A 13 -49.79 -63.02 -20.95
CA SER A 13 -49.89 -61.93 -19.98
C SER A 13 -49.81 -62.43 -18.53
N LEU A 14 -48.99 -61.77 -17.73
CA LEU A 14 -49.16 -61.67 -16.28
C LEU A 14 -48.78 -60.25 -15.86
N VAL A 15 -49.82 -59.48 -15.56
CA VAL A 15 -49.72 -58.16 -14.92
C VAL A 15 -49.25 -58.40 -13.49
N VAL A 16 -48.05 -57.91 -13.16
CA VAL A 16 -47.60 -57.77 -11.78
C VAL A 16 -47.38 -56.28 -11.53
N PHE A 17 -48.29 -55.68 -10.77
CA PHE A 17 -48.11 -54.35 -10.20
C PHE A 17 -46.95 -54.41 -9.19
N GLY A 18 -45.76 -54.00 -9.64
CA GLY A 18 -44.62 -53.71 -8.77
C GLY A 18 -44.71 -52.29 -8.25
N SER A 19 -45.26 -52.11 -7.05
CA SER A 19 -45.08 -50.90 -6.25
C SER A 19 -43.60 -50.79 -5.88
N SER A 20 -42.89 -49.86 -6.52
CA SER A 20 -41.50 -49.53 -6.19
C SER A 20 -41.39 -48.03 -5.96
N ASN A 21 -41.19 -47.73 -4.68
CA ASN A 21 -40.93 -46.45 -4.04
C ASN A 21 -40.41 -45.34 -4.96
N LEU A 22 -41.21 -44.26 -5.05
CA LEU A 22 -40.71 -42.93 -5.37
C LEU A 22 -39.70 -42.54 -4.28
N MET A 23 -38.40 -42.71 -4.55
CA MET A 23 -37.36 -42.01 -3.82
C MET A 23 -37.54 -40.52 -4.14
N ALA A 24 -38.27 -39.80 -3.29
CA ALA A 24 -38.20 -38.36 -3.26
C ALA A 24 -36.75 -37.99 -2.93
N GLN A 25 -35.98 -37.65 -3.96
CA GLN A 25 -34.68 -37.00 -3.78
C GLN A 25 -34.98 -35.63 -3.20
N THR A 26 -34.91 -35.51 -1.88
CA THR A 26 -34.83 -34.20 -1.25
C THR A 26 -33.58 -33.52 -1.80
N PRO A 27 -33.67 -32.36 -2.45
CA PRO A 27 -32.47 -31.60 -2.77
C PRO A 27 -31.76 -31.36 -1.43
N LEU A 28 -30.51 -31.83 -1.34
CA LEU A 28 -29.60 -31.42 -0.29
C LEU A 28 -29.50 -29.90 -0.42
N ASN A 29 -30.24 -29.22 0.45
CA ASN A 29 -30.16 -27.79 0.64
C ASN A 29 -28.71 -27.55 1.04
N SER A 30 -27.89 -27.05 0.11
CA SER A 30 -26.51 -26.67 0.38
C SER A 30 -26.57 -25.54 1.39
N THR A 31 -26.43 -25.85 2.68
CA THR A 31 -26.09 -24.86 3.68
C THR A 31 -24.73 -24.32 3.30
N GLU A 32 -24.74 -23.22 2.57
CA GLU A 32 -23.59 -22.37 2.32
C GLU A 32 -23.11 -21.93 3.72
N ILE A 33 -22.10 -22.61 4.24
CA ILE A 33 -21.42 -22.19 5.46
C ILE A 33 -20.71 -20.90 5.09
N ARG A 34 -21.38 -19.76 5.30
CA ARG A 34 -20.78 -18.44 5.22
C ARG A 34 -19.96 -18.26 6.49
N ILE A 35 -18.68 -18.58 6.42
CA ILE A 35 -17.72 -18.22 7.48
C ILE A 35 -17.86 -16.70 7.70
N PRO A 36 -18.05 -16.23 8.95
CA PRO A 36 -18.08 -14.80 9.24
C PRO A 36 -16.86 -14.09 8.66
N VAL A 37 -17.02 -12.83 8.25
CA VAL A 37 -15.98 -12.09 7.52
C VAL A 37 -14.68 -12.01 8.31
N GLU A 38 -14.78 -11.80 9.62
CA GLU A 38 -13.65 -11.79 10.56
C GLU A 38 -13.00 -13.17 10.69
N ALA A 39 -13.81 -14.24 10.69
CA ALA A 39 -13.31 -15.61 10.74
C ALA A 39 -12.62 -16.01 9.42
N GLU A 40 -13.08 -15.52 8.27
CA GLU A 40 -12.41 -15.71 6.99
C GLU A 40 -11.08 -14.95 6.93
N LEU A 41 -11.04 -13.70 7.41
CA LEU A 41 -9.80 -12.94 7.55
C LEU A 41 -8.79 -13.69 8.42
N GLN A 42 -9.21 -14.18 9.59
CA GLN A 42 -8.35 -14.99 10.46
C GLN A 42 -7.85 -16.26 9.76
N ARG A 43 -8.71 -16.97 9.03
CA ARG A 43 -8.34 -18.17 8.27
C ARG A 43 -7.29 -17.85 7.19
N LEU A 44 -7.43 -16.73 6.49
CA LEU A 44 -6.48 -16.28 5.47
C LEU A 44 -5.13 -15.93 6.09
N LEU A 45 -5.11 -15.21 7.21
CA LEU A 45 -3.88 -14.85 7.92
C LEU A 45 -3.16 -16.08 8.49
N LEU A 46 -3.91 -17.07 9.01
CA LEU A 46 -3.33 -18.35 9.44
C LEU A 46 -2.69 -19.11 8.27
N ALA A 47 -3.32 -19.07 7.09
CA ALA A 47 -2.74 -19.67 5.89
C ALA A 47 -1.48 -18.91 5.45
N ALA A 48 -1.52 -17.57 5.44
CA ALA A 48 -0.36 -16.74 5.12
C ALA A 48 0.83 -17.03 6.06
N ASP A 49 0.61 -17.11 7.37
CA ASP A 49 1.64 -17.44 8.38
C ASP A 49 2.25 -18.82 8.14
N LYS A 50 1.40 -19.81 7.82
CA LYS A 50 1.85 -21.17 7.51
C LYS A 50 2.79 -21.19 6.32
N PHE A 51 2.42 -20.53 5.22
CA PHE A 51 3.23 -20.53 4.00
C PHE A 51 4.46 -19.63 4.14
N LEU A 52 4.37 -18.55 4.90
CA LEU A 52 5.52 -17.71 5.25
C LEU A 52 6.56 -18.53 6.05
N SER A 53 6.10 -19.32 7.02
CA SER A 53 6.95 -20.20 7.83
C SER A 53 7.60 -21.33 7.03
N SER A 54 7.03 -21.69 5.87
CA SER A 54 7.60 -22.66 4.94
C SER A 54 8.38 -22.01 3.78
N GLU A 55 8.69 -20.71 3.88
CA GLU A 55 9.39 -19.92 2.84
C GLU A 55 8.69 -19.92 1.48
N ASP A 56 7.38 -20.23 1.44
CA ASP A 56 6.55 -20.12 0.25
C ASP A 56 5.91 -18.72 0.22
N PHE A 57 6.75 -17.72 -0.09
CA PHE A 57 6.38 -16.31 -0.10
C PHE A 57 5.31 -15.98 -1.14
N ALA A 58 5.30 -16.68 -2.29
CA ALA A 58 4.32 -16.48 -3.34
C ALA A 58 2.92 -16.91 -2.89
N THR A 59 2.80 -18.11 -2.29
CA THR A 59 1.51 -18.57 -1.76
C THR A 59 1.08 -17.73 -0.56
N SER A 60 2.01 -17.34 0.31
CA SER A 60 1.71 -16.43 1.43
C SER A 60 1.14 -15.10 0.95
N GLN A 61 1.77 -14.46 -0.04
CA GLN A 61 1.30 -13.22 -0.65
C GLN A 61 -0.11 -13.35 -1.20
N SER A 62 -0.43 -14.45 -1.91
CA SER A 62 -1.79 -14.69 -2.44
C SER A 62 -2.86 -14.75 -1.34
N TYR A 63 -2.53 -15.27 -0.15
CA TYR A 63 -3.44 -15.25 0.99
C TYR A 63 -3.60 -13.85 1.59
N LEU A 64 -2.53 -13.03 1.60
CA LEU A 64 -2.61 -11.64 2.03
C LEU A 64 -3.43 -10.78 1.07
N ASP A 65 -3.27 -10.94 -0.25
CA ASP A 65 -4.07 -10.19 -1.24
C ASP A 65 -5.56 -10.47 -1.07
N ARG A 66 -5.91 -11.73 -0.77
CA ARG A 66 -7.28 -12.12 -0.46
C ARG A 66 -7.76 -11.52 0.85
N ALA A 67 -6.89 -11.44 1.87
CA ALA A 67 -7.23 -10.81 3.15
C ALA A 67 -7.52 -9.32 2.98
N GLU A 68 -6.72 -8.63 2.17
CA GLU A 68 -6.92 -7.22 1.82
C GLU A 68 -8.25 -7.00 1.08
N SER A 69 -8.63 -7.92 0.19
CA SER A 69 -9.89 -7.85 -0.56
C SER A 69 -11.17 -7.95 0.29
N ILE A 70 -11.06 -8.34 1.56
CA ILE A 70 -12.19 -8.42 2.49
C ILE A 70 -12.70 -7.01 2.89
N ASN A 71 -11.89 -5.95 2.71
CA ASN A 71 -12.26 -4.55 2.97
C ASN A 71 -12.74 -4.29 4.41
N ILE A 72 -12.11 -4.95 5.39
CA ILE A 72 -12.24 -4.61 6.82
C ILE A 72 -10.87 -4.25 7.38
N GLU A 73 -10.84 -3.71 8.60
CA GLU A 73 -9.60 -3.35 9.26
C GLU A 73 -8.66 -4.57 9.38
N LEU A 74 -7.44 -4.42 8.86
CA LEU A 74 -6.44 -5.47 8.85
C LEU A 74 -5.70 -5.50 10.20
N PRO A 75 -5.61 -6.66 10.87
CA PRO A 75 -4.95 -6.77 12.17
C PRO A 75 -3.43 -6.69 12.04
N ALA A 76 -2.73 -6.41 13.15
CA ALA A 76 -1.27 -6.25 13.18
C ALA A 76 -0.53 -7.34 12.39
N ASN A 77 -0.85 -8.62 12.62
CA ASN A 77 -0.19 -9.76 11.97
C ASN A 77 -0.14 -9.67 10.43
N TYR A 78 -1.14 -9.08 9.78
CA TYR A 78 -1.11 -8.83 8.33
C TYR A 78 0.16 -8.07 7.93
N TYR A 79 0.45 -6.97 8.63
CA TYR A 79 1.59 -6.10 8.34
C TYR A 79 2.92 -6.80 8.60
N TYR A 80 3.05 -7.62 9.64
CA TYR A 80 4.27 -8.41 9.85
C TYR A 80 4.51 -9.43 8.72
N PHE A 81 3.46 -10.13 8.28
CA PHE A 81 3.57 -11.09 7.17
C PHE A 81 3.96 -10.38 5.87
N LYS A 82 3.31 -9.25 5.59
CA LYS A 82 3.64 -8.41 4.44
C LYS A 82 5.09 -7.93 4.51
N ALA A 83 5.53 -7.40 5.64
CA ALA A 83 6.91 -6.95 5.85
C ALA A 83 7.96 -8.05 5.61
N SER A 84 7.65 -9.27 6.05
CA SER A 84 8.54 -10.44 5.89
C SER A 84 8.68 -10.85 4.42
N ILE A 85 7.60 -10.78 3.64
CA ILE A 85 7.62 -11.01 2.19
C ILE A 85 8.41 -9.91 1.48
N GLU A 86 8.19 -8.64 1.84
CA GLU A 86 8.94 -7.52 1.24
C GLU A 86 10.44 -7.61 1.57
N THR A 87 10.79 -8.05 2.77
CA THR A 87 12.19 -8.33 3.16
C THR A 87 12.82 -9.38 2.26
N HIS A 88 12.12 -10.48 1.99
CA HIS A 88 12.58 -11.53 1.08
C HIS A 88 12.83 -11.00 -0.35
N HIS A 89 11.96 -10.10 -0.82
CA HIS A 89 12.12 -9.46 -2.13
C HIS A 89 13.16 -8.35 -2.17
N ASN A 90 13.85 -8.06 -1.07
CA ASN A 90 14.75 -6.91 -0.92
C ASN A 90 14.05 -5.55 -1.11
N ASN A 91 12.72 -5.50 -0.94
CA ASN A 91 11.93 -4.28 -0.94
C ASN A 91 12.03 -3.62 0.44
N TRP A 92 13.24 -3.20 0.79
CA TRP A 92 13.62 -2.81 2.15
C TRP A 92 12.76 -1.70 2.74
N SER A 93 12.34 -0.74 1.92
CA SER A 93 11.53 0.37 2.39
C SER A 93 10.09 -0.04 2.68
N GLN A 94 9.48 -0.85 1.82
CA GLN A 94 8.15 -1.43 2.05
C GLN A 94 8.19 -2.39 3.23
N ALA A 95 9.27 -3.15 3.39
CA ALA A 95 9.49 -3.99 4.56
C ALA A 95 9.52 -3.14 5.85
N ARG A 96 10.32 -2.06 5.88
CA ARG A 96 10.39 -1.16 7.04
C ARG A 96 9.04 -0.56 7.38
N PHE A 97 8.34 0.00 6.39
CA PHE A 97 6.99 0.54 6.58
C PHE A 97 6.04 -0.49 7.20
N ASN A 98 5.98 -1.71 6.68
CA ASN A 98 5.08 -2.72 7.21
C ASN A 98 5.50 -3.24 8.60
N TYR A 99 6.81 -3.26 8.93
CA TYR A 99 7.26 -3.53 10.31
C TYR A 99 6.86 -2.42 11.29
N GLU A 100 6.90 -1.16 10.87
CA GLU A 100 6.41 -0.01 11.66
C GLU A 100 4.89 -0.10 11.85
N GLU A 101 4.12 -0.40 10.80
CA GLU A 101 2.67 -0.56 10.87
C GLU A 101 2.26 -1.72 11.80
N TYR A 102 3.05 -2.79 11.87
CA TYR A 102 2.89 -3.86 12.85
C TYR A 102 3.05 -3.34 14.28
N ILE A 103 4.14 -2.61 14.56
CA ILE A 103 4.44 -2.06 15.90
C ILE A 103 3.35 -1.10 16.36
N LEU A 104 2.82 -0.27 15.46
CA LEU A 104 1.73 0.68 15.78
C LEU A 104 0.42 0.01 16.18
N ARG A 105 0.20 -1.25 15.76
CA ARG A 105 -1.05 -2.00 15.96
C ARG A 105 -0.93 -3.17 16.95
N SER A 106 0.27 -3.41 17.47
CA SER A 106 0.59 -4.51 18.38
C SER A 106 0.97 -4.00 19.76
N THR A 107 1.02 -4.90 20.73
CA THR A 107 1.60 -4.63 22.04
C THR A 107 2.98 -5.29 22.17
N PRO A 108 3.83 -4.87 23.14
CA PRO A 108 5.13 -5.48 23.36
C PRO A 108 5.11 -7.00 23.63
N GLU A 109 3.98 -7.54 24.06
CA GLU A 109 3.77 -8.97 24.32
C GLU A 109 3.46 -9.78 23.05
N ASP A 110 3.11 -9.12 21.94
CA ASP A 110 2.77 -9.81 20.70
C ASP A 110 3.97 -10.53 20.08
N LYS A 111 3.69 -11.69 19.48
CA LYS A 111 4.68 -12.66 18.98
C LYS A 111 5.81 -12.05 18.13
N TYR A 112 5.50 -11.04 17.33
CA TYR A 112 6.43 -10.48 16.35
C TYR A 112 6.95 -9.08 16.68
N TYR A 113 6.64 -8.54 17.88
CA TYR A 113 7.01 -7.17 18.26
C TYR A 113 8.52 -6.94 18.27
N VAL A 114 9.22 -7.72 19.10
CA VAL A 114 10.69 -7.64 19.19
C VAL A 114 11.33 -7.93 17.84
N LYS A 115 10.78 -8.90 17.09
CA LYS A 115 11.34 -9.26 15.78
C LYS A 115 11.21 -8.13 14.77
N SER A 116 10.10 -7.41 14.77
CA SER A 116 9.88 -6.27 13.88
C SER A 116 10.87 -5.15 14.15
N LEU A 117 11.14 -4.84 15.42
CA LEU A 117 12.16 -3.87 15.82
C LEU A 117 13.56 -4.29 15.35
N GLU A 118 13.93 -5.55 15.54
CA GLU A 118 15.21 -6.08 15.03
C GLU A 118 15.34 -5.93 13.51
N MET A 119 14.25 -6.19 12.78
CA MET A 119 14.25 -6.11 11.32
C MET A 119 14.36 -4.66 10.83
N ILE A 120 13.72 -3.70 11.50
CA ILE A 120 13.89 -2.27 11.20
C ILE A 120 15.36 -1.87 11.35
N THR A 121 16.01 -2.23 12.45
CA THR A 121 17.45 -1.94 12.65
C THR A 121 18.33 -2.62 11.61
N GLN A 122 18.03 -3.86 11.21
CA GLN A 122 18.76 -4.54 10.14
C GLN A 122 18.61 -3.84 8.79
N ILE A 123 17.40 -3.38 8.47
CA ILE A 123 17.12 -2.61 7.26
C ILE A 123 17.89 -1.29 7.27
N GLU A 124 17.87 -0.56 8.38
CA GLU A 124 18.62 0.70 8.54
C GLU A 124 20.11 0.50 8.33
N ASN A 125 20.69 -0.54 8.91
CA ASN A 125 22.10 -0.88 8.71
C ASN A 125 22.40 -1.27 7.26
N ARG A 126 21.49 -1.95 6.55
CA ARG A 126 21.68 -2.28 5.12
C ARG A 126 21.59 -1.04 4.23
N ILE A 127 20.64 -0.16 4.48
CA ILE A 127 20.50 1.10 3.75
C ILE A 127 21.75 1.97 3.96
N ALA A 128 22.28 2.03 5.18
CA ALA A 128 23.52 2.75 5.48
C ALA A 128 24.79 2.14 4.83
N LEU A 129 24.74 0.86 4.45
CA LEU A 129 25.87 0.10 3.89
C LEU A 129 25.76 -0.17 2.39
N THR A 130 24.78 0.39 1.68
CA THR A 130 24.63 0.20 0.23
C THR A 130 25.38 1.32 -0.51
N PRO A 131 26.61 1.10 -1.01
CA PRO A 131 27.25 2.05 -1.90
C PRO A 131 26.50 2.07 -3.24
N ILE A 132 26.19 3.28 -3.71
CA ILE A 132 25.64 3.54 -5.03
C ILE A 132 26.71 3.10 -6.04
N SER A 133 26.45 2.09 -6.87
CA SER A 133 27.35 1.69 -7.95
C SER A 133 26.59 1.08 -9.12
N GLU A 134 26.23 1.94 -10.06
CA GLU A 134 26.33 1.78 -11.52
C GLU A 134 26.51 3.23 -12.02
N THR A 135 27.56 3.72 -12.68
CA THR A 135 28.57 3.15 -13.57
C THR A 135 29.63 4.26 -13.73
N GLU A 136 30.93 3.98 -13.53
CA GLU A 136 32.05 4.61 -14.26
C GLU A 136 33.40 4.03 -13.76
N GLN A 137 34.27 3.73 -14.72
CA GLN A 137 35.54 3.01 -14.62
C GLN A 137 36.70 3.85 -14.06
N GLU A 138 37.66 3.13 -13.45
CA GLU A 138 39.12 3.44 -13.32
C GLU A 138 39.48 4.65 -12.44
N THR A 139 40.49 4.68 -11.56
CA THR A 139 41.68 3.86 -11.29
C THR A 139 42.29 4.32 -9.94
N GLU A 140 42.88 3.37 -9.21
CA GLU A 140 44.05 3.46 -8.32
C GLU A 140 44.35 4.71 -7.42
N THR A 141 44.31 4.41 -6.11
CA THR A 141 45.19 4.84 -4.99
C THR A 141 45.15 6.25 -4.37
N ALA A 142 44.89 6.21 -3.04
CA ALA A 142 45.22 7.14 -1.94
C ALA A 142 44.27 8.32 -1.67
N PRO A 143 44.31 8.91 -0.46
CA PRO A 143 44.12 8.36 0.89
C PRO A 143 42.69 8.70 1.41
N ALA A 144 42.38 8.38 2.68
CA ALA A 144 41.04 8.51 3.27
C ALA A 144 40.30 9.83 2.92
N PRO A 145 39.04 9.78 2.44
CA PRO A 145 38.32 11.00 2.12
C PRO A 145 37.81 11.66 3.40
N GLU A 146 38.31 12.87 3.62
CA GLU A 146 37.63 13.92 4.36
C GLU A 146 36.27 14.19 3.70
N ILE A 147 35.19 14.23 4.47
CA ILE A 147 33.83 14.42 3.96
C ILE A 147 33.73 15.84 3.37
N THR A 148 33.84 15.96 2.05
CA THR A 148 33.46 17.16 1.30
C THR A 148 31.98 17.06 0.93
N TRP A 149 31.18 17.96 1.50
CA TRP A 149 29.75 18.13 1.20
C TRP A 149 29.54 18.81 -0.16
N ASP A 150 30.10 18.28 -1.23
CA ASP A 150 29.92 18.82 -2.58
C ASP A 150 28.60 18.33 -3.20
N SER A 151 27.50 18.80 -2.61
CA SER A 151 26.27 19.15 -3.33
C SER A 151 25.89 20.61 -3.04
N VAL A 152 26.90 21.49 -3.05
CA VAL A 152 26.78 22.95 -2.80
C VAL A 152 25.91 23.68 -3.84
N ASN A 153 25.41 23.01 -4.88
CA ASN A 153 24.45 23.58 -5.82
C ASN A 153 22.95 23.30 -5.49
N SER A 154 22.61 22.51 -4.47
CA SER A 154 21.18 22.21 -4.14
C SER A 154 20.62 22.92 -2.91
N VAL A 155 21.46 23.24 -1.92
CA VAL A 155 20.99 23.86 -0.66
C VAL A 155 20.48 25.28 -0.90
N ASN A 156 21.18 26.05 -1.73
CA ASN A 156 20.77 27.42 -2.07
C ASN A 156 19.46 27.45 -2.87
N ALA A 157 19.28 26.52 -3.82
CA ALA A 157 18.06 26.45 -4.61
C ALA A 157 16.83 26.07 -3.75
N GLN A 158 17.01 25.16 -2.80
CA GLN A 158 15.93 24.75 -1.89
C GLN A 158 15.61 25.84 -0.86
N ASP A 159 16.62 26.50 -0.28
CA ASP A 159 16.40 27.65 0.61
C ASP A 159 15.73 28.83 -0.15
N GLU A 160 16.11 29.10 -1.42
CA GLU A 160 15.44 30.09 -2.28
C GLU A 160 13.98 29.75 -2.59
N TYR A 161 13.68 28.47 -2.86
CA TYR A 161 12.31 27.99 -3.04
C TYR A 161 11.48 28.21 -1.77
N ILE A 162 12.02 27.82 -0.61
CA ILE A 162 11.36 28.01 0.69
C ILE A 162 11.09 29.49 0.96
N ASP A 163 12.04 30.37 0.68
CA ASP A 163 11.88 31.81 0.82
C ASP A 163 10.78 32.37 -0.09
N LYS A 164 10.71 31.88 -1.34
CA LYS A 164 9.66 32.25 -2.29
C LYS A 164 8.28 31.85 -1.77
N ILE A 165 8.12 30.61 -1.28
CA ILE A 165 6.86 30.12 -0.74
C ILE A 165 6.49 30.87 0.56
N SER A 166 7.44 31.11 1.45
CA SER A 166 7.22 31.86 2.69
C SER A 166 6.71 33.28 2.42
N LYS A 167 7.28 33.97 1.41
CA LYS A 167 6.81 35.28 0.94
C LYS A 167 5.41 35.21 0.32
N LEU A 168 5.11 34.16 -0.45
CA LEU A 168 3.79 33.99 -1.08
C LEU A 168 2.68 33.86 -0.02
N TYR A 169 2.94 33.13 1.07
CA TYR A 169 1.96 32.89 2.14
C TYR A 169 2.05 33.88 3.32
N LEU A 170 3.00 34.83 3.28
CA LEU A 170 3.17 35.89 4.29
C LEU A 170 3.26 35.36 5.73
N THR A 171 4.05 34.30 5.93
CA THR A 171 4.24 33.68 7.25
C THR A 171 5.72 33.70 7.65
N ASP A 172 5.96 33.85 8.96
CA ASP A 172 7.29 33.80 9.57
C ASP A 172 7.78 32.36 9.79
N ALA A 173 6.89 31.37 9.67
CA ALA A 173 7.20 29.95 9.82
C ALA A 173 7.25 29.26 8.44
N PRO A 174 8.44 28.90 7.92
CA PRO A 174 8.56 28.31 6.59
C PRO A 174 7.83 26.97 6.44
N SER A 175 7.76 26.17 7.52
CA SER A 175 7.00 24.92 7.55
C SER A 175 5.50 25.15 7.32
N ASP A 176 4.93 26.20 7.91
CA ASP A 176 3.52 26.53 7.76
C ASP A 176 3.22 27.04 6.35
N ALA A 177 4.15 27.79 5.75
CA ALA A 177 4.05 28.23 4.36
C ALA A 177 3.93 27.04 3.40
N LEU A 178 4.83 26.06 3.57
CA LEU A 178 4.88 24.85 2.74
C LEU A 178 3.64 23.97 2.94
N VAL A 179 3.17 23.82 4.18
CA VAL A 179 1.92 23.10 4.47
C VAL A 179 0.72 23.77 3.80
N ASN A 180 0.61 25.09 3.89
CA ASN A 180 -0.44 25.85 3.21
C ASN A 180 -0.33 25.73 1.68
N HIS A 181 0.89 25.73 1.15
CA HIS A 181 1.13 25.55 -0.28
C HIS A 181 0.64 24.20 -0.78
N ILE A 182 1.08 23.13 -0.14
CA ILE A 182 0.66 21.76 -0.47
C ILE A 182 -0.86 21.62 -0.35
N ASN A 183 -1.47 22.10 0.74
CA ASN A 183 -2.92 22.03 0.92
C ASN A 183 -3.69 22.84 -0.12
N THR A 184 -3.15 23.97 -0.59
CA THR A 184 -3.75 24.75 -1.68
C THR A 184 -3.81 23.91 -2.95
N LEU A 185 -2.68 23.30 -3.34
CA LEU A 185 -2.59 22.43 -4.51
C LEU A 185 -3.57 21.25 -4.38
N LEU A 186 -3.51 20.51 -3.27
CA LEU A 186 -4.36 19.36 -3.00
C LEU A 186 -5.86 19.68 -3.02
N SER A 187 -6.25 20.85 -2.51
CA SER A 187 -7.66 21.30 -2.53
C SER A 187 -8.16 21.64 -3.93
N SER A 188 -7.26 22.08 -4.81
CA SER A 188 -7.56 22.48 -6.19
C SER A 188 -7.58 21.31 -7.17
N THR A 189 -6.92 20.19 -6.83
CA THR A 189 -6.78 19.00 -7.69
C THR A 189 -7.36 17.72 -7.06
N PRO A 190 -8.60 17.70 -6.56
CA PRO A 190 -9.19 16.48 -6.04
C PRO A 190 -9.30 15.42 -7.15
N TYR A 191 -8.99 14.17 -6.84
CA TYR A 191 -9.22 13.09 -7.78
C TYR A 191 -10.72 12.78 -7.83
N ASN A 192 -11.29 12.73 -9.03
CA ASN A 192 -12.68 12.35 -9.26
C ASN A 192 -12.69 11.17 -10.23
N ALA A 193 -13.01 9.98 -9.73
CA ALA A 193 -13.20 8.82 -10.58
C ALA A 193 -14.52 8.98 -11.34
N ALA A 194 -14.44 9.11 -12.67
CA ALA A 194 -15.63 9.02 -13.51
C ALA A 194 -15.95 7.54 -13.75
N ALA A 195 -17.12 7.09 -13.33
CA ALA A 195 -17.58 5.75 -13.66
C ALA A 195 -18.12 5.71 -15.10
N ALA A 196 -17.57 4.80 -15.91
CA ALA A 196 -17.92 4.66 -17.32
C ALA A 196 -19.34 4.09 -17.57
N VAL A 197 -20.04 3.58 -16.53
CA VAL A 197 -21.29 2.80 -16.71
C VAL A 197 -22.36 3.04 -15.62
N VAL A 198 -22.02 3.57 -14.44
CA VAL A 198 -22.95 3.80 -13.31
C VAL A 198 -22.62 5.16 -12.71
N PRO A 199 -23.56 6.01 -12.25
CA PRO A 199 -23.22 7.34 -11.71
C PRO A 199 -22.66 7.27 -10.28
N SER A 200 -21.73 6.36 -10.02
CA SER A 200 -20.94 6.35 -8.79
C SER A 200 -19.74 7.25 -8.99
N SER A 201 -19.77 8.42 -8.37
CA SER A 201 -18.65 9.37 -8.42
C SER A 201 -17.85 9.24 -7.12
N THR A 202 -16.71 8.56 -7.19
CA THR A 202 -15.74 8.57 -6.08
C THR A 202 -14.93 9.85 -6.17
N ARG A 203 -14.93 10.64 -5.10
CA ARG A 203 -14.08 11.81 -4.93
C ARG A 203 -13.08 11.55 -3.83
N ILE A 204 -11.80 11.74 -4.12
CA ILE A 204 -10.72 11.65 -3.15
C ILE A 204 -10.15 13.06 -2.97
N GLN A 205 -10.14 13.51 -1.72
CA GLN A 205 -9.51 14.76 -1.31
C GLN A 205 -8.51 14.45 -0.20
N THR A 206 -7.29 14.97 -0.34
CA THR A 206 -6.23 14.76 0.63
C THR A 206 -5.82 16.10 1.24
N SER A 207 -5.39 16.09 2.49
CA SER A 207 -4.82 17.24 3.19
C SER A 207 -3.67 16.80 4.08
N ILE A 208 -2.75 17.73 4.36
CA ILE A 208 -1.65 17.51 5.29
C ILE A 208 -1.70 18.49 6.46
N SER A 209 -1.17 18.07 7.60
CA SER A 209 -0.94 18.91 8.78
C SER A 209 0.31 18.47 9.52
N LEU A 210 0.86 19.34 10.36
CA LEU A 210 1.95 18.99 11.27
C LEU A 210 1.37 18.49 12.60
N GLU A 211 1.96 17.43 13.14
CA GLU A 211 1.71 16.94 14.49
C GLU A 211 2.99 17.16 15.32
N GLY A 212 3.01 18.23 16.12
CA GLY A 212 4.24 18.64 16.82
C GLY A 212 5.25 19.27 15.86
N THR A 213 6.55 19.04 16.10
CA THR A 213 7.64 19.65 15.32
C THR A 213 8.29 18.71 14.31
N ASP A 214 7.92 17.43 14.32
CA ASP A 214 8.66 16.38 13.60
C ASP A 214 7.77 15.33 12.92
N LYS A 215 6.44 15.46 12.97
CA LYS A 215 5.53 14.53 12.28
C LYS A 215 4.64 15.25 11.28
N ILE A 216 4.45 14.57 10.14
CA ILE A 216 3.49 14.95 9.11
C ILE A 216 2.32 13.99 9.20
N ARG A 217 1.12 14.53 9.33
CA ARG A 217 -0.14 13.79 9.24
C ARG A 217 -0.74 14.01 7.87
N VAL A 218 -1.05 12.93 7.17
CA VAL A 218 -1.77 12.94 5.89
C VAL A 218 -3.16 12.37 6.13
N GLN A 219 -4.18 13.11 5.74
CA GLN A 219 -5.58 12.71 5.84
C GLN A 219 -6.21 12.62 4.46
N LYS A 220 -6.80 11.47 4.15
CA LYS A 220 -7.54 11.19 2.93
C LYS A 220 -9.03 11.07 3.25
N THR A 221 -9.82 11.91 2.60
CA THR A 221 -11.28 11.87 2.61
C THR A 221 -11.76 11.30 1.29
N MET A 222 -12.39 10.14 1.33
CA MET A 222 -13.04 9.53 0.18
C MET A 222 -14.56 9.69 0.33
N THR A 223 -15.19 10.32 -0.65
CA THR A 223 -16.65 10.40 -0.76
C THR A 223 -17.11 9.54 -1.92
N GLN A 224 -17.95 8.57 -1.66
CA GLN A 224 -18.53 7.69 -2.66
C GLN A 224 -20.03 7.58 -2.41
N ASP A 225 -20.86 7.96 -3.39
CA ASP A 225 -22.32 7.81 -3.33
C ASP A 225 -22.99 8.44 -2.09
N GLY A 226 -22.38 9.51 -1.55
CA GLY A 226 -22.83 10.21 -0.35
C GLY A 226 -22.22 9.68 0.96
N ASP A 227 -21.63 8.49 0.94
CA ASP A 227 -20.86 7.97 2.06
C ASP A 227 -19.46 8.60 2.08
N THR A 228 -19.02 9.01 3.27
CA THR A 228 -17.71 9.62 3.47
C THR A 228 -16.87 8.76 4.41
N GLN A 229 -15.71 8.34 3.92
CA GLN A 229 -14.70 7.64 4.69
C GLN A 229 -13.47 8.54 4.85
N ILE A 230 -12.98 8.64 6.08
CA ILE A 230 -11.77 9.40 6.40
C ILE A 230 -10.73 8.41 6.90
N THR A 231 -9.58 8.40 6.24
CA THR A 231 -8.39 7.65 6.66
C THR A 231 -7.26 8.64 6.89
N ALA A 232 -6.37 8.36 7.83
CA ALA A 232 -5.21 9.19 8.08
C ALA A 232 -4.04 8.33 8.54
N PHE A 233 -2.82 8.77 8.20
CA PHE A 233 -1.60 8.24 8.77
C PHE A 233 -0.70 9.39 9.19
N SER A 234 0.17 9.13 10.16
CA SER A 234 1.20 10.07 10.60
C SER A 234 2.56 9.43 10.46
N THR A 235 3.55 10.19 10.01
CA THR A 235 4.93 9.71 9.86
C THR A 235 5.91 10.73 10.41
N SER A 236 7.00 10.25 11.01
CA SER A 236 8.09 11.12 11.45
C SER A 236 8.94 11.54 10.26
N VAL A 237 9.41 12.79 10.27
CA VAL A 237 10.37 13.28 9.27
C VAL A 237 11.78 12.74 9.49
N TYR A 238 12.07 12.15 10.65
CA TYR A 238 13.37 11.57 10.94
C TYR A 238 13.56 10.24 10.21
N GLY A 239 14.65 10.13 9.45
CA GLY A 239 14.91 8.96 8.61
C GLY A 239 14.06 8.90 7.34
N LEU A 240 13.18 9.88 7.12
CA LEU A 240 12.43 10.01 5.88
C LEU A 240 13.30 10.68 4.82
N SER A 241 13.35 10.11 3.61
CA SER A 241 14.03 10.73 2.49
C SER A 241 13.26 11.97 2.01
N ARG A 242 13.92 12.79 1.22
CA ARG A 242 13.31 13.98 0.61
C ARG A 242 12.90 13.74 -0.84
N GLU A 243 12.95 12.50 -1.31
CA GLU A 243 12.69 12.21 -2.71
C GLU A 243 11.27 11.68 -2.90
N PHE A 244 10.52 12.32 -3.80
CA PHE A 244 9.19 11.87 -4.21
C PHE A 244 9.17 11.65 -5.71
N VAL A 245 8.39 10.66 -6.13
CA VAL A 245 8.16 10.35 -7.54
C VAL A 245 6.70 10.58 -7.87
N THR A 246 6.47 11.19 -9.02
CA THR A 246 5.14 11.47 -9.53
C THR A 246 4.85 10.54 -10.71
N ARG A 247 3.59 10.10 -10.84
CA ARG A 247 3.13 9.36 -12.01
C ARG A 247 1.69 9.74 -12.31
N CYS A 248 1.44 10.19 -13.54
CA CYS A 248 0.11 10.47 -14.06
C CYS A 248 -0.32 9.39 -15.05
N GLU A 249 -1.53 8.88 -14.86
CA GLU A 249 -2.15 7.86 -15.70
C GLU A 249 -3.34 8.47 -16.44
N ALA A 250 -3.18 8.64 -17.75
CA ALA A 250 -4.19 9.29 -18.58
C ALA A 250 -5.53 8.53 -18.60
N VAL A 251 -5.48 7.19 -18.54
CA VAL A 251 -6.68 6.34 -18.57
C VAL A 251 -7.53 6.53 -17.30
N GLU A 252 -6.88 6.59 -16.14
CA GLU A 252 -7.58 6.81 -14.87
C GLU A 252 -7.81 8.30 -14.58
N SER A 253 -7.26 9.20 -15.39
CA SER A 253 -7.26 10.65 -15.13
C SER A 253 -6.78 10.99 -13.71
N LYS A 254 -5.72 10.31 -13.28
CA LYS A 254 -5.19 10.34 -11.91
C LYS A 254 -3.69 10.59 -11.93
N CYS A 255 -3.20 11.47 -11.06
CA CYS A 255 -1.79 11.53 -10.72
C CYS A 255 -1.56 11.02 -9.30
N THR A 256 -0.44 10.35 -9.10
CA THR A 256 0.00 9.85 -7.80
C THR A 256 1.33 10.49 -7.44
N VAL A 257 1.46 10.89 -6.18
CA VAL A 257 2.73 11.33 -5.59
C VAL A 257 3.12 10.31 -4.54
N LYS A 258 4.28 9.68 -4.75
CA LYS A 258 4.77 8.58 -3.92
C LYS A 258 6.11 8.97 -3.32
N HIS A 259 6.34 8.60 -2.07
CA HIS A 259 7.68 8.71 -1.51
C HIS A 259 8.60 7.70 -2.24
N LYS A 260 9.77 8.14 -2.71
CA LYS A 260 10.60 7.38 -3.66
C LYS A 260 11.08 6.05 -3.08
N ASP A 261 11.50 6.04 -1.82
CA ASP A 261 12.01 4.81 -1.20
C ASP A 261 10.89 3.82 -0.90
N SER A 262 9.82 4.29 -0.24
CA SER A 262 8.73 3.43 0.24
C SER A 262 7.72 3.09 -0.83
N LEU A 263 7.75 3.78 -1.97
CA LEU A 263 6.74 3.75 -3.02
C LEU A 263 5.30 3.91 -2.49
N SER A 264 5.14 4.36 -1.25
CA SER A 264 3.84 4.56 -0.64
C SER A 264 3.21 5.78 -1.28
N THR A 265 1.96 5.63 -1.71
CA THR A 265 1.19 6.74 -2.27
C THR A 265 0.76 7.65 -1.14
N TRP A 266 1.32 8.86 -1.10
CA TRP A 266 0.90 9.88 -0.15
C TRP A 266 -0.30 10.67 -0.66
N PHE A 267 -0.33 10.92 -1.98
CA PHE A 267 -1.37 11.72 -2.61
C PHE A 267 -1.88 11.06 -3.88
N GLU A 268 -3.20 11.06 -4.03
CA GLU A 268 -3.92 10.80 -5.28
C GLU A 268 -4.67 12.08 -5.64
N ILE A 269 -4.33 12.65 -6.78
CA ILE A 269 -4.92 13.89 -7.29
C ILE A 269 -5.48 13.67 -8.70
N GLY A 270 -6.27 14.62 -9.19
CA GLY A 270 -6.71 14.63 -10.59
C GLY A 270 -5.52 14.67 -11.56
N ASN A 271 -5.79 14.46 -12.86
CA ASN A 271 -4.76 14.46 -13.90
C ASN A 271 -4.16 15.87 -14.14
N ASP A 272 -3.32 16.33 -13.21
CA ASP A 272 -2.57 17.57 -13.26
C ASP A 272 -1.10 17.28 -12.90
N GLU A 273 -0.30 17.10 -13.95
CA GLU A 273 1.12 16.77 -13.81
C GLU A 273 1.93 17.90 -13.18
N ALA A 274 1.58 19.16 -13.48
CA ALA A 274 2.25 20.32 -12.92
C ALA A 274 1.98 20.42 -11.41
N ALA A 275 0.74 20.20 -10.98
CA ALA A 275 0.40 20.15 -9.57
C ALA A 275 1.07 18.96 -8.86
N ALA A 276 1.13 17.78 -9.47
CA ALA A 276 1.83 16.62 -8.92
C ALA A 276 3.31 16.93 -8.66
N LEU A 277 3.99 17.53 -9.64
CA LEU A 277 5.40 17.91 -9.54
C LEU A 277 5.63 19.00 -8.47
N GLU A 278 4.80 20.04 -8.43
CA GLU A 278 4.92 21.09 -7.40
C GLU A 278 4.66 20.52 -6.00
N ILE A 279 3.69 19.61 -5.85
CA ILE A 279 3.45 18.92 -4.57
C ILE A 279 4.71 18.13 -4.16
N SER A 280 5.34 17.41 -5.09
CA SER A 280 6.56 16.66 -4.78
C SER A 280 7.71 17.56 -4.31
N GLU A 281 7.95 18.69 -4.98
CA GLU A 281 8.98 19.67 -4.62
C GLU A 281 8.69 20.31 -3.25
N ALA A 282 7.44 20.70 -3.02
CA ALA A 282 7.01 21.30 -1.77
C ALA A 282 7.13 20.35 -0.58
N LEU A 283 6.87 19.04 -0.78
CA LEU A 283 7.07 18.02 0.26
C LEU A 283 8.55 17.80 0.57
N SER A 284 9.39 17.76 -0.46
CA SER A 284 10.85 17.68 -0.31
C SER A 284 11.38 18.85 0.52
N ALA A 285 10.90 20.07 0.22
CA ALA A 285 11.23 21.28 0.96
C ALA A 285 10.69 21.23 2.40
N LEU A 286 9.45 20.77 2.62
CA LEU A 286 8.85 20.66 3.96
C LEU A 286 9.66 19.73 4.85
N ILE A 287 9.99 18.53 4.36
CA ILE A 287 10.79 17.56 5.11
C ILE A 287 12.18 18.14 5.40
N TYR A 288 12.82 18.80 4.43
CA TYR A 288 14.09 19.50 4.65
C TYR A 288 13.99 20.56 5.76
N THR A 289 12.97 21.43 5.74
CA THR A 289 12.75 22.46 6.75
C THR A 289 12.57 21.86 8.14
N LEU A 290 11.75 20.82 8.27
CA LEU A 290 11.49 20.16 9.55
C LEU A 290 12.72 19.42 10.09
N GLN A 291 13.52 18.80 9.21
CA GLN A 291 14.79 18.17 9.57
C GLN A 291 15.88 19.19 9.95
N LYS A 292 15.89 20.38 9.34
CA LYS A 292 16.85 21.46 9.63
C LYS A 292 16.56 22.13 10.97
N ASN A 293 15.29 22.47 11.23
CA ASN A 293 14.90 23.24 12.41
C ASN A 293 15.07 22.47 13.74
N ASN A 294 14.99 21.14 13.73
CA ASN A 294 15.18 20.34 14.93
C ASN A 294 16.65 19.92 15.18
N ARG A 295 17.61 20.40 14.37
CA ARG A 295 19.06 20.24 14.62
C ARG A 295 19.67 21.38 15.44
N ALA A 296 18.87 22.39 15.78
CA ALA A 296 19.27 23.57 16.55
C ALA A 296 18.97 23.42 18.04
#